data_AF-A0A974S9I4-F1
#
_entry.id   AF-A0A974S9I4-F1
#
_cell.length_a   1.000
_cell.length_b   1.000
_cell.length_c   1.000
_cell.angle_alpha   90.00
_cell.angle_beta   90.00
_cell.angle_gamma   90.00
#
_symmetry.space_group_name_H-M   'P 1'
#
loop_
_entity.id
_entity.type
_entity.pdbx_description
1 polymer ?
#
loop_
_entity_poly.entity_id
_entity_poly.type
_entity_poly.pdbx_seq_one_letter_code
_entity_poly.pdbx_strand_id
1 'polypeptide(L)'
;MVIGLFRWEGATQLALGMGLLVVALRYQTLTALFLALVIVERGLMSLHGWVLSPPASGHHPPAHYGSPVFVALALVFLILALRSRRA
;
A
#
# COMPACT_ATOMS: atom_id res chain seq x y z
N MET A 1 19.39 10.00 12.82
CA MET A 1 19.05 8.73 12.14
C MET A 1 17.56 8.66 11.76
N VAL A 2 16.64 8.82 12.71
CA VAL A 2 15.18 8.68 12.49
C VAL A 2 14.63 9.61 11.39
N ILE A 3 14.94 10.91 11.41
CA ILE A 3 14.48 11.87 10.39
C ILE A 3 14.97 11.51 8.99
N GLY A 4 16.22 11.05 8.86
CA GLY A 4 16.80 10.65 7.58
C GLY A 4 16.09 9.43 6.99
N LEU A 5 15.81 8.43 7.85
CA LEU A 5 15.05 7.23 7.46
C LEU A 5 13.66 7.60 6.92
N PHE A 6 12.92 8.45 7.64
CA PHE A 6 11.60 8.87 7.18
C PHE A 6 11.62 9.75 5.93
N ARG A 7 12.66 10.56 5.71
CA ARG A 7 12.83 11.30 4.45
C ARG A 7 13.08 10.37 3.26
N TRP A 8 13.87 9.32 3.47
CA TRP A 8 14.12 8.31 2.44
C TRP A 8 12.86 7.49 2.12
N GLU A 9 12.18 6.97 3.14
CA GLU A 9 10.89 6.28 2.99
C GLU A 9 9.81 7.19 2.36
N GLY A 10 9.77 8.47 2.75
CA GLY A 10 8.84 9.43 2.15
C GLY A 10 9.14 9.66 0.66
N ALA A 11 10.41 9.72 0.28
CA ALA A 11 10.81 9.89 -1.12
C ALA A 11 10.43 8.68 -1.98
N THR A 12 10.61 7.45 -1.48
CA THR A 12 10.20 6.23 -2.20
C THR A 12 8.68 6.16 -2.33
N GLN A 13 7.94 6.52 -1.27
CA GLN A 13 6.47 6.56 -1.30
C GLN A 13 5.94 7.58 -2.31
N LEU A 14 6.53 8.77 -2.40
CA LEU A 14 6.13 9.76 -3.40
C LEU A 14 6.38 9.25 -4.82
N ALA A 15 7.55 8.66 -5.08
CA ALA A 15 7.87 8.12 -6.40
C ALA A 15 6.90 7.00 -6.81
N LEU A 16 6.63 6.04 -5.92
CA LEU A 16 5.71 4.94 -6.16
C LEU A 16 4.26 5.42 -6.27
N GLY A 17 3.85 6.37 -5.44
CA GLY A 17 2.52 6.99 -5.47
C GLY A 17 2.26 7.74 -6.78
N MET A 18 3.26 8.47 -7.29
CA MET A 18 3.17 9.09 -8.62
C MET A 18 3.06 8.04 -9.73
N GLY A 19 3.81 6.94 -9.64
CA GLY A 19 3.68 5.81 -10.58
C GLY A 19 2.27 5.22 -10.59
N LEU A 20 1.68 4.99 -9.42
CA LEU A 20 0.30 4.53 -9.26
C LEU A 20 -0.71 5.52 -9.87
N LEU A 21 -0.51 6.82 -9.66
CA LEU A 21 -1.36 7.86 -10.23
C LEU A 21 -1.29 7.86 -11.76
N VAL A 22 -0.09 7.78 -12.34
CA VAL A 22 0.10 7.69 -13.79
C VAL A 22 -0.57 6.43 -14.36
N VAL A 23 -0.47 5.30 -13.67
CA VAL A 23 -1.18 4.06 -14.04
C VAL A 23 -2.69 4.26 -14.05
N ALA A 24 -3.25 4.87 -13.00
CA ALA A 24 -4.69 5.12 -12.90
C ALA A 24 -5.21 6.08 -13.99
N LEU A 25 -4.40 7.07 -14.39
CA LEU A 25 -4.80 8.10 -15.35
C LEU A 25 -4.51 7.74 -16.81
N ARG A 26 -3.42 7.02 -17.11
CA ARG A 26 -2.92 6.82 -18.48
C ARG A 26 -2.71 5.36 -18.87
N TYR A 27 -2.40 4.47 -17.93
CA TYR A 27 -2.11 3.05 -18.20
C TYR A 27 -3.10 2.13 -17.49
N GLN A 28 -4.40 2.38 -17.69
CA GLN A 28 -5.48 1.76 -16.93
C GLN A 28 -5.53 0.22 -17.05
N THR A 29 -4.98 -0.34 -18.13
CA THR A 29 -4.83 -1.79 -18.28
C THR A 29 -4.02 -2.41 -17.15
N LEU A 30 -3.05 -1.67 -16.59
CA LEU A 30 -2.17 -2.08 -15.50
C LEU A 30 -2.76 -1.83 -14.10
N THR A 31 -3.89 -1.14 -13.97
CA THR A 31 -4.46 -0.75 -12.66
C THR A 31 -4.67 -1.94 -11.73
N ALA A 32 -5.22 -3.05 -12.23
CA ALA A 32 -5.44 -4.24 -11.40
C ALA A 32 -4.12 -4.87 -10.90
N LEU A 33 -3.08 -4.90 -11.74
CA LEU A 33 -1.76 -5.41 -11.35
C LEU A 33 -1.18 -4.54 -10.22
N PHE A 34 -1.22 -3.23 -10.38
CA PHE A 34 -0.68 -2.30 -9.39
C PHE A 34 -1.47 -2.31 -8.07
N LEU A 35 -2.80 -2.45 -8.13
CA LEU A 35 -3.62 -2.66 -6.92
C LEU A 35 -3.25 -3.97 -6.20
N ALA A 36 -3.00 -5.05 -6.94
CA ALA A 36 -2.52 -6.31 -6.35
C ALA A 36 -1.14 -6.15 -5.69
N LEU A 37 -0.22 -5.41 -6.31
CA LEU A 37 1.09 -5.11 -5.72
C LEU A 37 0.97 -4.29 -4.42
N VAL A 38 0.08 -3.29 -4.38
CA VAL A 38 -0.21 -2.51 -3.16
C VAL A 38 -0.76 -3.42 -2.05
N ILE A 39 -1.66 -4.36 -2.39
CA ILE A 39 -2.19 -5.34 -1.42
C ILE A 39 -1.06 -6.18 -0.84
N VAL A 40 -0.15 -6.69 -1.69
CA VAL A 40 0.99 -7.50 -1.24
C VAL A 40 1.92 -6.68 -0.35
N GLU A 41 2.35 -5.50 -0.79
CA GLU A 41 3.26 -4.63 -0.04
C GLU A 41 2.67 -4.26 1.32
N ARG A 42 1.46 -3.70 1.34
CA ARG A 42 0.81 -3.24 2.57
C ARG A 42 0.36 -4.41 3.44
N GLY A 43 0.01 -5.55 2.83
CA GLY A 43 -0.29 -6.79 3.52
C GLY A 43 0.92 -7.34 4.27
N LEU A 44 2.09 -7.39 3.62
CA LEU A 44 3.34 -7.81 4.26
C LEU A 44 3.75 -6.84 5.38
N MET A 45 3.65 -5.53 5.16
CA MET A 45 3.90 -4.53 6.21
C MET A 45 2.95 -4.70 7.40
N SER A 46 1.66 -4.95 7.14
CA SER A 46 0.67 -5.20 8.19
C SER A 46 0.97 -6.51 8.93
N LEU A 47 1.25 -7.60 8.21
CA LEU A 47 1.59 -8.89 8.81
C LEU A 47 2.82 -8.77 9.71
N HIS A 48 3.87 -8.09 9.23
CA HIS A 48 5.08 -7.86 9.99
C HIS A 48 4.81 -7.00 11.23
N GLY A 49 4.14 -5.86 11.07
CA GLY A 49 3.96 -4.88 12.15
C GLY A 49 2.94 -5.28 13.23
N TRP A 50 2.07 -6.26 12.94
CA TRP A 50 1.01 -6.68 13.87
C TRP A 50 1.14 -8.12 14.37
N VAL A 51 1.73 -9.02 13.58
CA VAL A 51 1.76 -10.46 13.89
C VAL A 51 3.18 -10.98 14.08
N LEU A 52 4.07 -10.75 13.12
CA LEU A 52 5.42 -11.37 13.16
C LEU A 52 6.37 -10.64 14.12
N SER A 53 6.28 -9.32 14.18
CA SER A 53 7.18 -8.45 14.94
C SER A 53 6.43 -7.31 15.65
N PRO A 54 5.40 -7.60 16.48
CA PRO A 54 4.69 -6.56 17.20
C PRO A 54 5.61 -5.85 18.23
N PRO A 55 5.43 -4.53 18.46
CA PRO A 55 6.22 -3.80 19.44
C PRO A 55 6.04 -4.37 20.86
N ALA A 56 7.14 -4.59 21.58
CA ALA A 56 7.11 -5.10 22.96
C ALA A 56 6.37 -4.18 23.94
N SER A 57 6.28 -2.88 23.64
CA SER A 57 5.53 -1.89 24.43
C SER A 57 4.01 -1.94 24.20
N GLY A 58 3.53 -2.69 23.20
CA GLY A 58 2.14 -2.68 22.75
C GLY A 58 1.70 -1.41 22.01
N HIS A 59 2.54 -0.36 21.98
CA HIS A 59 2.23 0.88 21.28
C HIS A 59 2.67 0.80 19.81
N HIS A 60 1.70 0.76 18.91
CA HIS A 60 1.96 0.69 17.47
C HIS A 60 2.24 2.09 16.89
N PRO A 61 3.30 2.25 16.07
CA PRO A 61 3.51 3.49 15.33
C PRO A 61 2.33 3.81 14.40
N PRO A 62 2.03 5.09 14.13
CA PRO A 62 0.95 5.49 13.23
C PRO A 62 0.97 4.77 11.86
N ALA A 63 2.15 4.50 11.32
CA ALA A 63 2.32 3.78 10.06
C ALA A 63 1.73 2.36 10.06
N HIS A 64 1.70 1.67 11.21
CA HIS A 64 1.13 0.33 11.32
C HIS A 64 -0.39 0.32 11.08
N TYR A 65 -1.08 1.42 11.42
CA TYR A 65 -2.52 1.56 11.20
C TYR A 65 -2.85 1.88 9.73
N GLY A 66 -1.97 2.58 9.03
CA GLY A 66 -2.16 2.91 7.62
C GLY A 66 -2.21 1.66 6.74
N SER A 67 -1.25 0.75 6.90
CA SER A 67 -1.12 -0.46 6.06
C SER A 67 -2.40 -1.30 5.92
N PRO A 68 -3.09 -1.74 7.00
CA PRO A 68 -4.32 -2.53 6.86
C PRO A 68 -5.47 -1.75 6.20
N VAL A 69 -5.57 -0.44 6.44
CA VAL A 69 -6.56 0.42 5.76
C VAL A 69 -6.29 0.46 4.25
N PHE A 70 -5.03 0.63 3.85
CA PHE A 70 -4.65 0.59 2.43
C PHE A 70 -4.91 -0.76 1.78
N VAL A 71 -4.69 -1.88 2.49
CA VAL A 71 -5.04 -3.22 1.98
C VAL A 71 -6.55 -3.32 1.72
N ALA A 72 -7.38 -2.89 2.66
CA ALA A 72 -8.84 -2.94 2.52
C ALA A 72 -9.32 -2.09 1.34
N LEU A 73 -8.81 -0.85 1.21
CA LEU A 73 -9.16 0.03 0.10
C LEU A 73 -8.68 -0.52 -1.25
N ALA A 74 -7.46 -1.04 -1.31
CA ALA A 74 -6.91 -1.63 -2.53
C ALA A 74 -7.69 -2.88 -2.96
N LEU A 75 -8.14 -3.72 -2.03
CA LEU A 75 -9.03 -4.84 -2.30
C LEU A 75 -10.35 -4.40 -2.92
N VAL A 76 -11.00 -3.39 -2.33
CA VAL A 76 -12.26 -2.83 -2.87
C VAL A 76 -12.05 -2.32 -4.30
N PHE A 77 -11.02 -1.50 -4.54
CA PHE A 77 -10.73 -0.98 -5.87
C PHE A 77 -10.32 -2.07 -6.86
N LEU A 78 -9.62 -3.12 -6.42
CA LEU A 78 -9.26 -4.23 -7.29
C LEU A 78 -10.51 -4.98 -7.76
N ILE A 79 -11.46 -5.24 -6.84
CA ILE A 79 -12.74 -5.87 -7.18
C ILE A 79 -13.48 -5.01 -8.22
N LEU A 80 -13.55 -3.69 -8.01
CA LEU A 80 -14.20 -2.77 -8.95
C LEU A 80 -13.51 -2.74 -10.32
N ALA A 81 -12.17 -2.68 -10.34
CA ALA A 81 -11.38 -2.67 -11.58
C ALA A 81 -11.60 -3.95 -12.41
N LEU A 82 -11.68 -5.12 -11.74
CA LEU A 82 -11.91 -6.40 -12.40
C LEU A 82 -13.35 -6.56 -12.89
N ARG A 83 -14.34 -5.95 -12.22
CA ARG A 83 -15.74 -5.96 -12.67
C ARG A 83 -15.93 -5.21 -13.99
N SER A 84 -15.29 -4.05 -14.17
CA SER A 84 -15.44 -3.24 -15.39
C SER A 84 -14.96 -3.94 -16.67
N ARG A 85 -14.09 -4.95 -16.55
CA ARG A 85 -13.57 -5.72 -17.69
C ARG A 85 -14.39 -6.95 -18.05
N ARG A 86 -15.38 -7.32 -17.23
CA ARG A 86 -16.25 -8.50 -17.45
C ARG A 86 -17.64 -8.13 -18.00
N ALA A 87 -17.94 -6.84 -18.14
CA ALA A 87 -19.12 -6.33 -18.83
C ALA A 87 -18.75 -5.96 -20.27
#